data_AF-A0A6T5YYM4-F1
#
_entry.id   AF-A0A6T5YYM4-F1
#
_cell.length_a   1.000
_cell.length_b   1.000
_cell.length_c   1.000
_cell.angle_alpha   90.00
_cell.angle_beta   90.00
_cell.angle_gamma   90.00
#
_symmetry.space_group_name_H-M   'P 1'
#
loop_
_entity.id
_entity.type
_entity.pdbx_description
1 polymer ?
#
loop_
_entity_poly.entity_id
_entity_poly.type
_entity_poly.pdbx_seq_one_letter_code
_entity_poly.pdbx_strand_id
1 'polypeptide(L)'
;MSFFGGGQAQPQGPDPMFAAQTEMEMYTDLFNKIARSCFQKCASTRHREPDISLGEMSCTDRCVAKYLESQERVGKILQKANESQAAQQQAMQDMQSAMGSR
;
A
#
# COMPACT_ATOMS: atom_id res chain seq x y z
N MET A 1 -10.06 13.98 51.54
CA MET A 1 -9.86 12.54 51.28
C MET A 1 -11.03 12.02 50.44
N SER A 2 -10.80 11.81 49.15
CA SER A 2 -11.55 10.92 48.24
C SER A 2 -10.54 10.55 47.15
N PHE A 3 -9.67 9.63 47.55
CA PHE A 3 -8.64 8.95 46.79
C PHE A 3 -9.32 7.71 46.17
N PHE A 4 -8.95 7.32 44.94
CA PHE A 4 -9.47 6.20 44.14
C PHE A 4 -10.79 6.42 43.39
N GLY A 5 -10.70 6.67 42.08
CA GLY A 5 -11.87 6.66 41.20
C GLY A 5 -11.56 6.99 39.75
N GLY A 6 -11.18 5.98 38.97
CA GLY A 6 -11.65 5.85 37.59
C GLY A 6 -10.82 6.48 36.47
N GLY A 7 -10.13 5.59 35.74
CA GLY A 7 -10.00 5.70 34.29
C GLY A 7 -8.98 6.71 33.79
N GLN A 8 -7.73 6.27 33.65
CA GLN A 8 -6.84 6.86 32.65
C GLN A 8 -7.56 6.77 31.30
N ALA A 9 -7.96 7.93 30.76
CA ALA A 9 -8.41 8.04 29.40
C ALA A 9 -7.29 7.53 28.49
N GLN A 10 -7.52 6.37 27.89
CA GLN A 10 -6.64 5.83 26.85
C GLN A 10 -6.56 6.85 25.72
N PRO A 11 -5.35 7.23 25.26
CA PRO A 11 -5.20 8.18 24.17
C PRO A 11 -5.84 7.58 22.91
N GLN A 12 -6.82 8.28 22.35
CA GLN A 12 -7.49 7.95 21.09
C GLN A 12 -6.52 8.26 19.93
N GLY A 13 -5.52 7.41 19.77
CA GLY A 13 -4.89 7.18 18.47
C GLY A 13 -5.75 6.20 17.65
N PRO A 14 -5.46 6.00 16.35
CA PRO A 14 -6.08 4.90 15.61
C PRO A 14 -5.86 3.61 16.39
N ASP A 15 -6.93 2.84 16.60
CA ASP A 15 -6.86 1.61 17.38
C ASP A 15 -5.71 0.75 16.83
N PRO A 16 -4.77 0.26 17.67
CA PRO A 16 -3.63 -0.51 17.19
C PRO A 16 -4.07 -1.76 16.42
N MET A 17 -5.25 -2.29 16.75
CA MET A 17 -5.91 -3.37 16.01
C MET A 17 -6.34 -2.96 14.59
N PHE A 18 -6.84 -1.74 14.41
CA PHE A 18 -7.25 -1.23 13.11
C PHE A 18 -6.05 -1.02 12.17
N ALA A 19 -4.94 -0.48 12.71
CA ALA A 19 -3.69 -0.33 11.95
C ALA A 19 -3.15 -1.71 11.51
N ALA A 20 -3.09 -2.67 12.45
CA ALA A 20 -2.64 -4.03 12.16
C ALA A 20 -3.53 -4.74 11.13
N GLN A 21 -4.85 -4.55 11.19
CA GLN A 21 -5.78 -5.12 10.22
C GLN A 21 -5.54 -4.54 8.81
N THR A 22 -5.35 -3.23 8.73
CA THR A 22 -5.07 -2.54 7.46
C THR A 22 -3.76 -3.02 6.83
N GLU A 23 -2.72 -3.22 7.63
CA GLU A 23 -1.45 -3.78 7.15
C GLU A 23 -1.65 -5.18 6.57
N MET A 24 -2.39 -6.06 7.26
CA MET A 24 -2.67 -7.42 6.80
C MET A 24 -3.47 -7.45 5.49
N GLU A 25 -4.46 -6.58 5.35
CA GLU A 25 -5.24 -6.45 4.12
C GLU A 25 -4.37 -6.00 2.95
N MET A 26 -3.45 -5.06 3.18
CA MET A 26 -2.47 -4.60 2.20
C MET A 26 -1.53 -5.73 1.75
N TYR A 27 -0.98 -6.52 2.68
CA TYR A 27 -0.14 -7.68 2.33
C TYR A 27 -0.91 -8.73 1.53
N THR A 28 -2.16 -8.96 1.88
CA THR A 28 -3.02 -9.93 1.19
C THR A 28 -3.30 -9.48 -0.25
N ASP A 29 -3.62 -8.21 -0.48
CA ASP A 29 -3.81 -7.66 -1.82
C ASP A 29 -2.53 -7.71 -2.64
N LEU A 30 -1.38 -7.36 -2.04
CA LEU A 30 -0.08 -7.44 -2.69
C LEU A 30 0.23 -8.86 -3.17
N PHE A 31 0.06 -9.86 -2.29
CA PHE A 31 0.30 -11.25 -2.63
C PHE A 31 -0.58 -11.71 -3.80
N ASN A 32 -1.89 -11.41 -3.75
CA ASN A 32 -2.83 -11.79 -4.79
C ASN A 32 -2.49 -11.16 -6.15
N LYS A 33 -2.06 -9.89 -6.16
CA LYS A 33 -1.64 -9.19 -7.38
C LYS A 33 -0.34 -9.76 -7.96
N ILE A 34 0.64 -10.04 -7.12
CA ILE A 34 1.90 -10.68 -7.53
C ILE A 34 1.63 -12.04 -8.14
N ALA A 35 0.88 -12.89 -7.44
CA ALA A 35 0.56 -14.25 -7.89
C ALA A 35 -0.13 -14.25 -9.26
N ARG A 36 -1.16 -13.40 -9.44
CA ARG A 36 -1.87 -13.28 -10.72
C ARG A 36 -0.97 -12.75 -11.84
N SER A 37 -0.20 -11.71 -11.56
CA SER A 37 0.68 -11.06 -12.55
C SER A 37 1.79 -12.01 -13.02
N CYS A 38 2.43 -12.71 -12.09
CA CYS A 38 3.51 -13.64 -12.43
C CYS A 38 3.00 -14.92 -13.06
N PHE A 39 1.86 -15.46 -12.62
CA PHE A 39 1.24 -16.60 -13.30
C PHE A 39 0.86 -16.24 -14.75
N GLN A 40 0.24 -15.08 -14.99
CA GLN A 40 -0.10 -14.65 -16.35
C GLN A 40 1.12 -14.41 -17.25
N LYS A 41 2.25 -13.96 -16.69
CA LYS A 41 3.47 -13.67 -17.46
C LYS A 41 4.33 -14.90 -17.72
N CYS A 42 4.39 -15.81 -16.75
CA CYS A 42 5.35 -16.90 -16.75
C CYS A 42 4.72 -18.24 -17.10
N ALA A 43 3.45 -18.50 -16.75
CA ALA A 43 2.79 -19.74 -17.11
C ALA A 43 2.35 -19.73 -18.58
N SER A 44 2.64 -20.80 -19.30
CA SER A 44 2.23 -20.94 -20.70
C SER A 44 0.72 -21.12 -20.84
N THR A 45 0.05 -20.33 -21.68
CA THR A 45 -1.40 -20.44 -21.94
C THR A 45 -1.82 -21.80 -22.52
N ARG A 46 -0.87 -22.54 -23.11
CA ARG A 46 -1.13 -23.84 -23.73
C ARG A 46 -1.03 -25.00 -22.75
N HIS A 47 -0.53 -24.76 -21.51
CA HIS A 47 -0.42 -25.72 -20.40
C HIS A 47 -0.17 -27.16 -20.86
N ARG A 48 1.03 -27.43 -21.39
CA ARG A 48 1.38 -28.75 -21.93
C ARG A 48 1.53 -29.81 -20.85
N GLU A 49 1.90 -29.39 -19.65
CA GLU A 49 2.16 -30.23 -18.49
C GLU A 49 1.47 -29.60 -17.26
N PRO A 50 1.04 -30.42 -16.28
CA PRO A 50 0.39 -29.91 -15.07
C PRO A 50 1.37 -29.26 -14.09
N ASP A 51 2.65 -29.61 -14.19
CA ASP A 51 3.71 -29.12 -13.32
C ASP A 51 4.40 -27.88 -13.90
N ILE A 52 4.96 -27.04 -13.02
CA ILE A 52 5.72 -25.86 -13.43
C ILE A 52 7.10 -26.32 -13.93
N SER A 53 7.36 -26.07 -15.22
CA SER A 53 8.65 -26.42 -15.83
C SER A 53 9.80 -25.56 -15.26
N LEU A 54 11.05 -26.02 -15.39
CA LEU A 54 12.23 -25.29 -14.89
C LEU A 54 12.32 -23.85 -15.43
N GLY A 55 11.89 -23.63 -16.69
CA GLY A 55 11.85 -22.31 -17.29
C GLY A 55 10.79 -21.39 -16.66
N GLU A 56 9.62 -21.93 -16.36
CA GLU A 56 8.52 -21.21 -15.70
C GLU A 56 8.85 -20.91 -14.24
N MET A 57 9.54 -21.82 -13.55
CA MET A 57 10.06 -21.58 -12.20
C MET A 57 11.05 -20.40 -12.18
N SER A 58 12.08 -20.43 -13.04
CA SER A 58 13.05 -19.33 -13.11
C SER A 58 12.41 -18.00 -13.56
N CYS A 59 11.42 -18.06 -14.45
CA CYS A 59 10.65 -16.88 -14.82
C CYS A 59 9.89 -16.30 -13.61
N THR A 60 9.25 -17.15 -12.81
CA THR A 60 8.47 -16.74 -11.64
C THR A 60 9.34 -16.00 -10.63
N ASP A 61 10.51 -16.54 -10.30
CA ASP A 61 11.46 -15.87 -9.38
C ASP A 61 11.86 -14.48 -9.88
N ARG A 62 12.22 -14.38 -11.18
CA ARG A 62 12.58 -13.10 -11.82
C ARG A 62 11.39 -12.14 -11.87
N CYS A 63 10.17 -12.66 -12.04
CA CYS A 63 8.96 -11.86 -12.09
C CYS A 63 8.67 -11.21 -10.73
N VAL A 64 8.76 -11.98 -9.64
CA VAL A 64 8.55 -11.46 -8.28
C VAL A 64 9.57 -10.37 -7.96
N ALA A 65 10.86 -10.62 -8.26
CA ALA A 65 11.92 -9.62 -8.05
C ALA A 65 11.64 -8.31 -8.80
N LYS A 66 11.28 -8.39 -10.09
CA LYS A 66 10.93 -7.22 -10.90
C LYS A 66 9.65 -6.53 -10.42
N TYR A 67 8.67 -7.28 -9.94
CA TYR A 67 7.42 -6.72 -9.43
C TYR A 67 7.70 -5.82 -8.22
N LEU A 68 8.47 -6.31 -7.25
CA LEU A 68 8.82 -5.55 -6.06
C LEU A 68 9.66 -4.30 -6.41
N GLU A 69 10.63 -4.43 -7.32
CA GLU A 69 11.38 -3.28 -7.82
C GLU A 69 10.46 -2.23 -8.50
N SER A 70 9.49 -2.69 -9.28
CA SER A 70 8.51 -1.80 -9.91
C SER A 70 7.58 -1.14 -8.90
N GLN A 71 7.15 -1.88 -7.87
CA GLN A 71 6.32 -1.37 -6.79
C GLN A 71 7.06 -0.27 -6.01
N GLU A 72 8.34 -0.46 -5.70
CA GLU A 72 9.16 0.55 -5.02
C GLU A 72 9.29 1.83 -5.85
N ARG A 73 9.55 1.70 -7.16
CA ARG A 73 9.64 2.86 -8.07
C ARG A 73 8.31 3.60 -8.17
N VAL A 74 7.20 2.89 -8.30
CA VAL A 74 5.86 3.49 -8.31
C VAL A 74 5.58 4.21 -6.99
N GLY A 75 5.97 3.60 -5.86
CA GLY A 75 5.87 4.22 -4.53
C GLY A 75 6.61 5.56 -4.45
N LYS A 76 7.85 5.62 -4.94
CA LYS A 76 8.65 6.87 -4.98
C LYS A 76 8.00 7.97 -5.83
N ILE A 77 7.38 7.60 -6.94
CA ILE A 77 6.70 8.56 -7.83
C ILE A 77 5.42 9.06 -7.18
N LEU A 78 4.62 8.17 -6.59
CA LEU A 78 3.39 8.51 -5.89
C LEU A 78 3.65 9.43 -4.69
N GLN A 79 4.71 9.17 -3.93
CA GLN A 79 5.10 10.03 -2.81
C GLN A 79 5.40 11.47 -3.28
N LYS A 80 6.23 11.62 -4.33
CA LYS A 80 6.53 12.93 -4.92
C LYS A 80 5.27 13.62 -5.47
N ALA A 81 4.38 12.86 -6.10
CA ALA A 81 3.13 13.38 -6.62
C ALA A 81 2.21 13.87 -5.47
N ASN A 82 2.11 13.10 -4.38
CA ASN A 82 1.31 13.46 -3.22
C ASN A 82 1.83 14.73 -2.52
N GLU A 83 3.15 14.87 -2.37
CA GLU A 83 3.77 16.11 -1.86
C GLU A 83 3.43 17.32 -2.74
N SER A 84 3.48 17.15 -4.06
CA SER A 84 3.13 18.23 -5.01
C SER A 84 1.64 18.61 -4.97
N GLN A 85 0.75 17.64 -4.78
CA GLN A 85 -0.69 17.87 -4.62
C GLN A 85 -1.02 18.53 -3.28
N ALA A 86 -0.37 18.11 -2.20
CA ALA A 86 -0.55 18.71 -0.88
C ALA A 86 -0.12 20.19 -0.89
N ALA A 87 0.99 20.53 -1.55
CA ALA A 87 1.42 21.91 -1.73
C ALA A 87 0.41 22.74 -2.54
N GLN A 88 -0.18 22.16 -3.60
CA GLN A 88 -1.24 22.84 -4.36
C GLN A 88 -2.52 23.02 -3.55
N GLN A 89 -2.91 22.02 -2.75
CA GLN A 89 -4.10 22.11 -1.89
C GLN A 89 -3.91 23.13 -0.77
N GLN A 90 -2.73 23.20 -0.15
CA GLN A 90 -2.42 24.22 0.86
C GLN A 90 -2.45 25.62 0.26
N ALA A 91 -1.84 25.84 -0.91
CA ALA A 91 -1.90 27.13 -1.59
C ALA A 91 -3.34 27.56 -1.94
N MET A 92 -4.21 26.59 -2.26
CA MET A 92 -5.63 26.83 -2.53
C MET A 92 -6.43 27.12 -1.26
N GLN A 93 -6.10 26.47 -0.13
CA GLN A 93 -6.70 26.73 1.19
C GLN A 93 -6.28 28.09 1.76
N ASP A 94 -5.02 28.48 1.60
CA ASP A 94 -4.53 29.82 1.98
C ASP A 94 -5.24 30.91 1.16
N MET A 95 -5.45 30.67 -0.14
CA MET A 95 -6.19 31.60 -1.01
C MET A 95 -7.68 31.69 -0.64
N GLN A 96 -8.33 30.57 -0.26
CA GLN A 96 -9.72 30.58 0.23
C GLN A 96 -9.87 31.33 1.55
N SER A 97 -8.92 31.16 2.47
CA SER A 97 -8.89 31.84 3.77
C SER A 97 -8.71 33.36 3.59
N ALA A 98 -7.91 33.78 2.60
CA ALA A 98 -7.74 35.19 2.25
C ALA A 98 -8.97 35.82 1.58
N MET A 99 -9.78 35.05 0.84
CA MET A 99 -11.02 35.53 0.21
C MET A 99 -12.26 35.48 1.12
N GLY A 100 -12.29 34.61 2.13
CA GLY A 100 -13.43 34.45 3.06
C GLY A 100 -13.47 35.42 4.25
N SER A 101 -12.45 36.28 4.40
CA SER A 101 -12.34 37.25 5.53
C SER A 101 -12.86 38.66 5.16
N ARG A 102 -13.89 38.75 4.32
CA ARG A 102 -14.61 40.00 4.00
C ARG A 102 -16.10 39.84 4.19
#